data_AF-A0A2V5P0B1-F1
#
_entry.id   AF-A0A2V5P0B1-F1
#
_cell.length_a   1.000
_cell.length_b   1.000
_cell.length_c   1.000
_cell.angle_alpha   90.00
_cell.angle_beta   90.00
_cell.angle_gamma   90.00
#
_symmetry.space_group_name_H-M   'P 1'
#
loop_
_entity.id
_entity.type
_entity.pdbx_description
1 polymer ?
#
loop_
_entity_poly.entity_id
_entity_poly.type
_entity_poly.pdbx_seq_one_letter_code
_entity_poly.pdbx_strand_id
1 'polypeptide(L)'
;MDDTLPILVADAPDALAELCGVNLLERLLRTLQRLGFRRAIVFSSTPEIIGTELAKPSWARQEIGVQLVGSATKPIRTALFLQQDHAERFLFVPANVYCDARLLAALGARDSS
;
A
#
# COMPACT_ATOMS: atom_id res chain seq x y z
N MET A 1 -8.47 -4.08 -13.22
CA MET A 1 -7.01 -3.89 -13.10
C MET A 1 -6.43 -5.10 -12.36
N ASP A 2 -6.92 -6.29 -12.70
CA ASP A 2 -7.20 -7.31 -11.68
C ASP A 2 -6.03 -8.25 -11.41
N ASP A 3 -4.95 -8.12 -12.20
CA ASP A 3 -3.76 -8.96 -12.11
C ASP A 3 -2.61 -8.29 -11.34
N THR A 4 -2.77 -7.03 -10.92
CA THR A 4 -1.72 -6.26 -10.22
C THR A 4 -2.11 -6.01 -8.78
N LEU A 5 -1.28 -6.49 -7.86
CA LEU A 5 -1.47 -6.31 -6.42
C LEU A 5 -0.57 -5.18 -5.90
N PRO A 6 -1.15 -4.09 -5.37
CA PRO A 6 -0.39 -3.06 -4.68
C PRO A 6 0.22 -3.59 -3.37
N ILE A 7 1.51 -3.30 -3.19
CA ILE A 7 2.24 -3.55 -1.96
C ILE A 7 2.80 -2.23 -1.45
N LEU A 8 2.27 -1.78 -0.31
CA LEU A 8 2.72 -0.58 0.39
C LEU A 8 3.73 -0.95 1.46
N VAL A 9 4.93 -0.37 1.39
CA VAL A 9 6.02 -0.63 2.35
C VAL A 9 6.07 0.47 3.40
N ALA A 10 5.50 0.21 4.58
CA ALA A 10 5.37 1.12 5.71
C ALA A 10 6.38 0.79 6.84
N ASP A 11 7.67 0.82 6.50
CA ASP A 11 8.77 0.38 7.37
C ASP A 11 9.41 1.48 8.24
N ALA A 12 8.83 2.67 8.18
CA ALA A 12 9.26 3.87 8.89
C ALA A 12 8.04 4.61 9.46
N PRO A 13 8.18 5.32 10.60
CA PRO A 13 7.11 6.15 11.15
C PRO A 13 6.62 7.20 10.14
N ASP A 14 7.47 7.59 9.18
CA ASP A 14 7.16 8.56 8.13
C ASP A 14 6.00 8.14 7.21
N ALA A 15 5.65 6.85 7.16
CA ALA A 15 4.43 6.41 6.48
C ALA A 15 3.16 7.04 7.08
N LEU A 16 3.23 7.40 8.37
CA LEU A 16 2.18 8.10 9.10
C LEU A 16 2.39 9.62 9.17
N ALA A 17 3.40 10.17 8.48
CA ALA A 17 3.58 11.60 8.40
C ALA A 17 2.34 12.26 7.78
N GLU A 18 1.86 13.33 8.40
CA GLU A 18 0.66 14.03 7.94
C GLU A 18 0.99 15.09 6.90
N LEU A 19 0.21 15.09 5.82
CA LEU A 19 0.21 16.16 4.83
C LEU A 19 -1.23 16.66 4.65
N CYS A 20 -1.47 17.91 5.03
CA CYS A 20 -2.79 18.55 4.98
C CYS A 20 -3.88 17.73 5.71
N GLY A 21 -3.57 17.24 6.92
CA GLY A 21 -4.51 16.54 7.79
C GLY A 21 -4.83 15.08 7.42
N VAL A 22 -4.07 14.49 6.49
CA VAL A 22 -4.16 13.07 6.13
C VAL A 22 -2.75 12.49 6.04
N ASN A 23 -2.52 11.34 6.66
CA ASN A 23 -1.22 10.69 6.58
C ASN A 23 -0.93 10.10 5.19
N LEU A 24 0.35 9.90 4.90
CA LEU A 24 0.81 9.44 3.58
C LEU A 24 0.25 8.05 3.22
N LEU A 25 0.25 7.11 4.16
CA LEU A 25 -0.32 5.77 3.95
C LEU A 25 -1.80 5.82 3.56
N GLU A 26 -2.61 6.57 4.30
CA GLU A 26 -4.03 6.77 4.04
C GLU A 26 -4.27 7.42 2.68
N ARG A 27 -3.44 8.42 2.34
CA ARG A 27 -3.51 9.10 1.04
C ARG A 27 -3.21 8.15 -0.12
N LEU A 28 -2.22 7.27 0.02
CA LEU A 28 -1.90 6.25 -0.97
C LEU A 28 -3.05 5.25 -1.11
N LEU A 29 -3.62 4.74 -0.01
CA LEU A 29 -4.75 3.81 -0.03
C LEU A 29 -5.99 4.41 -0.72
N ARG A 30 -6.34 5.66 -0.40
CA ARG A 30 -7.42 6.39 -1.08
C ARG A 30 -7.15 6.54 -2.58
N THR A 31 -5.90 6.78 -2.94
CA THR A 31 -5.49 6.90 -4.34
C THR A 31 -5.60 5.58 -5.08
N LEU A 32 -5.12 4.48 -4.49
CA LEU A 32 -5.24 3.14 -5.04
C LEU A 32 -6.71 2.74 -5.26
N GLN A 33 -7.59 3.02 -4.29
CA GLN A 33 -9.02 2.76 -4.45
C GLN A 33 -9.61 3.55 -5.62
N ARG A 34 -9.28 4.85 -5.73
CA ARG A 34 -9.75 5.70 -6.85
C ARG A 34 -9.26 5.22 -8.21
N LEU A 35 -8.09 4.57 -8.26
CA LEU A 35 -7.57 3.94 -9.47
C LEU A 35 -8.22 2.58 -9.76
N GLY A 36 -9.09 2.09 -8.87
CA GLY A 36 -9.86 0.85 -9.05
C GLY A 36 -9.23 -0.38 -8.39
N PHE A 37 -8.15 -0.25 -7.62
CA PHE A 37 -7.64 -1.36 -6.83
C PHE A 37 -8.61 -1.68 -5.68
N ARG A 38 -8.95 -2.97 -5.52
CA ARG A 38 -9.87 -3.47 -4.48
C ARG A 38 -9.17 -4.13 -3.29
N ARG A 39 -7.88 -4.42 -3.44
CA ARG A 39 -7.07 -5.00 -2.38
C ARG A 39 -5.67 -4.40 -2.42
N ALA A 40 -5.06 -4.26 -1.25
CA ALA A 40 -3.65 -3.90 -1.09
C ALA A 40 -3.05 -4.66 0.10
N ILE A 41 -1.75 -4.94 0.04
CA ILE A 41 -0.99 -5.44 1.18
C ILE A 41 -0.14 -4.30 1.73
N VAL A 42 -0.18 -4.09 3.04
CA VAL A 42 0.71 -3.16 3.74
C VAL A 42 1.71 -4.00 4.52
N PHE A 43 3.00 -3.80 4.28
CA PHE A 43 4.05 -4.38 5.10
C PHE A 43 4.60 -3.36 6.07
N SER A 44 4.86 -3.79 7.29
CA SER A 44 5.48 -2.92 8.30
C SER A 44 6.31 -3.71 9.30
N SER A 45 7.43 -3.12 9.69
CA SER A 45 8.21 -3.51 10.87
C SER A 45 7.65 -2.97 12.19
N THR A 46 6.62 -2.13 12.16
CA THR A 46 5.87 -1.65 13.34
C THR A 46 4.36 -1.88 13.13
N PRO A 47 3.93 -3.16 12.97
CA PRO A 47 2.56 -3.48 12.61
C PRO A 47 1.52 -3.03 13.65
N GLU A 48 1.89 -2.87 14.91
CA GLU A 48 0.97 -2.42 15.97
C GLU A 48 0.53 -0.97 15.72
N ILE A 49 1.49 -0.10 15.40
CA ILE A 49 1.25 1.33 15.14
C ILE A 49 0.50 1.49 13.81
N ILE A 50 0.98 0.83 12.75
CA ILE A 50 0.34 0.87 11.43
C ILE A 50 -1.06 0.26 11.47
N GLY A 51 -1.25 -0.86 12.17
CA GLY A 51 -2.54 -1.51 12.33
C GLY A 51 -3.55 -0.64 13.07
N THR A 52 -3.11 0.08 14.11
CA THR A 52 -3.96 1.04 14.83
C THR A 52 -4.45 2.15 13.90
N GLU A 53 -3.58 2.68 13.03
CA GLU A 53 -3.98 3.69 12.05
C GLU A 53 -4.95 3.12 11.01
N LEU A 54 -4.64 1.94 10.45
CA LEU A 54 -5.47 1.27 9.45
C LEU A 54 -6.84 0.85 9.98
N ALA A 55 -6.99 0.67 11.29
CA ALA A 55 -8.27 0.36 11.93
C ALA A 55 -9.20 1.58 12.04
N LYS A 56 -8.67 2.81 11.98
CA LYS A 56 -9.49 4.03 12.07
C LYS A 56 -10.43 4.11 10.86
N PRO A 57 -11.77 4.20 11.03
CA PRO A 57 -12.68 4.18 9.90
C PRO A 57 -12.42 5.36 8.95
N SER A 58 -12.54 5.11 7.64
CA SER A 58 -12.41 6.15 6.61
C SER A 58 -13.26 5.82 5.41
N TRP A 59 -14.29 6.65 5.20
CA TRP A 59 -15.21 6.53 4.08
C TRP A 59 -14.50 6.56 2.72
N ALA A 60 -13.39 7.29 2.63
CA ALA A 60 -12.63 7.46 1.39
C ALA A 60 -11.79 6.24 0.99
N ARG A 61 -11.66 5.22 1.87
CA ARG A 61 -10.98 3.95 1.58
C ARG A 61 -11.82 2.70 1.92
N GLN A 62 -13.15 2.82 1.99
CA GLN A 62 -14.05 1.71 2.39
C GLN A 62 -14.09 0.54 1.41
N GLU A 63 -13.72 0.75 0.15
CA GLU A 63 -13.86 -0.23 -0.92
C GLU A 63 -12.53 -0.93 -1.27
N ILE A 64 -11.47 -0.68 -0.49
CA ILE A 64 -10.18 -1.37 -0.60
C ILE A 64 -9.92 -2.21 0.65
N GLY A 65 -9.83 -3.53 0.45
CA GLY A 65 -9.40 -4.46 1.50
C GLY A 65 -7.90 -4.33 1.75
N VAL A 66 -7.52 -4.05 2.99
CA VAL A 66 -6.11 -3.90 3.36
C VAL A 66 -5.67 -5.05 4.25
N GLN A 67 -4.68 -5.81 3.79
CA GLN A 67 -4.02 -6.84 4.57
C GLN A 67 -2.73 -6.27 5.16
N LEU A 68 -2.63 -6.22 6.48
CA LEU A 68 -1.39 -5.83 7.16
C LEU A 68 -0.54 -7.08 7.42
N VAL A 69 0.71 -7.06 6.97
CA VAL A 69 1.70 -8.12 7.21
C VAL A 69 2.86 -7.53 8.01
N GLY A 70 2.99 -7.99 9.26
CA GLY A 70 4.11 -7.63 10.12
C GLY A 70 5.39 -8.36 9.73
N SER A 71 6.53 -7.67 9.79
CA SER A 71 7.84 -8.31 9.68
C SER A 71 8.76 -7.84 10.80
N ALA A 72 9.18 -8.76 11.68
CA ALA A 72 10.15 -8.45 12.73
C ALA A 72 11.58 -8.24 12.17
N THR A 73 11.81 -8.50 10.87
CA THR A 73 13.13 -8.49 10.25
C THR A 73 13.27 -7.35 9.24
N LYS A 74 14.23 -6.46 9.48
CA LYS A 74 14.71 -5.48 8.49
C LYS A 74 15.91 -6.06 7.73
N PRO A 75 16.01 -5.88 6.41
CA PRO A 75 15.01 -5.28 5.51
C PRO A 75 13.88 -6.28 5.15
N ILE A 76 12.68 -5.78 4.84
CA ILE A 76 11.61 -6.62 4.27
C ILE A 76 12.14 -7.25 2.98
N ARG A 77 12.14 -8.59 2.93
CA ARG A 77 12.65 -9.35 1.77
C ARG A 77 11.56 -9.60 0.75
N THR A 78 11.92 -9.55 -0.52
CA THR A 78 10.97 -9.76 -1.62
C THR A 78 10.28 -11.12 -1.62
N ALA A 79 10.95 -12.13 -1.08
CA ALA A 79 10.40 -13.47 -0.91
C ALA A 79 9.15 -13.52 -0.01
N LEU A 80 9.02 -12.61 0.98
CA LEU A 80 7.81 -12.52 1.80
C LEU A 80 6.58 -12.16 0.96
N PHE A 81 6.74 -11.35 -0.09
CA PHE A 81 5.64 -10.92 -0.95
C PHE A 81 5.06 -12.09 -1.77
N LEU A 82 5.94 -12.92 -2.33
CA LEU A 82 5.56 -14.09 -3.14
C LEU A 82 4.86 -15.18 -2.34
N GLN A 83 4.96 -15.15 -1.01
CA GLN A 83 4.24 -16.08 -0.12
C GLN A 83 2.83 -15.61 0.24
N GLN A 84 2.53 -14.31 0.10
CA GLN A 84 1.23 -13.77 0.51
C GLN A 84 0.17 -13.86 -0.59
N ASP A 85 0.59 -13.95 -1.85
CA ASP A 85 -0.34 -13.91 -2.97
C ASP A 85 0.20 -14.56 -4.25
N HIS A 86 -0.74 -14.96 -5.12
CA HIS A 86 -0.45 -15.54 -6.44
C HIS A 86 -0.67 -14.53 -7.59
N ALA A 87 -0.77 -13.24 -7.29
CA ALA A 87 -0.86 -12.19 -8.30
C ALA A 87 0.29 -12.27 -9.31
N GLU A 88 -0.03 -12.09 -10.59
CA GLU A 88 0.95 -12.11 -11.67
C GLU A 88 1.92 -10.92 -11.60
N ARG A 89 1.45 -9.78 -11.08
CA ARG A 89 2.21 -8.54 -10.99
C ARG A 89 2.02 -7.86 -9.64
N PHE A 90 3.08 -7.19 -9.19
CA PHE A 90 3.07 -6.43 -7.94
C PHE A 90 3.47 -4.98 -8.21
N LEU A 91 2.73 -4.03 -7.65
CA LEU A 91 3.08 -2.61 -7.65
C LEU A 91 3.65 -2.25 -6.28
N PHE A 92 4.97 -2.13 -6.19
CA PHE A 92 5.66 -1.76 -4.95
C PHE A 92 5.73 -0.25 -4.78
N VAL A 93 5.24 0.25 -3.65
CA VAL A 93 5.25 1.68 -3.32
C VAL A 93 5.70 1.88 -1.88
N PRO A 94 6.75 2.68 -1.61
CA PRO A 94 7.06 3.11 -0.25
C PRO A 94 5.89 3.91 0.33
N ALA A 95 5.47 3.61 1.56
CA ALA A 95 4.31 4.27 2.15
C ALA A 95 4.60 5.71 2.65
N ASN A 96 5.86 6.15 2.59
CA ASN A 96 6.32 7.47 3.01
C ASN A 96 6.53 8.45 1.84
N VAL A 97 5.96 8.16 0.67
CA VAL A 97 6.02 9.09 -0.48
C VAL A 97 4.67 9.71 -0.79
N TYR A 98 4.71 10.95 -1.30
CA TYR A 98 3.60 11.58 -1.96
C TYR A 98 3.88 11.62 -3.47
N CYS A 99 2.93 11.14 -4.26
CA CYS A 99 3.01 11.18 -5.72
C CYS A 99 1.64 11.42 -6.36
N ASP A 100 1.66 11.86 -7.62
CA ASP A 100 0.46 12.03 -8.44
C ASP A 100 -0.14 10.67 -8.79
N ALA A 101 -1.47 10.56 -8.77
CA ALA A 101 -2.19 9.32 -9.09
C ALA A 101 -1.85 8.77 -10.49
N ARG A 102 -1.51 9.65 -11.44
CA ARG A 102 -1.10 9.27 -12.80
C ARG A 102 0.18 8.45 -12.81
N LEU A 103 1.10 8.67 -11.87
CA LEU A 103 2.32 7.85 -11.76
C LEU A 103 1.97 6.42 -11.38
N LEU A 104 1.14 6.24 -10.35
CA LEU A 104 0.71 4.90 -9.91
C LEU A 104 -0.11 4.20 -10.99
N ALA A 105 -0.95 4.95 -11.72
CA ALA A 105 -1.70 4.42 -12.86
C ALA A 105 -0.77 3.95 -13.99
N ALA A 106 0.24 4.75 -14.34
CA ALA A 106 1.21 4.41 -15.39
C ALA A 106 2.04 3.18 -15.00
N LEU A 107 2.53 3.11 -13.76
CA LEU A 107 3.31 1.97 -13.26
C LEU A 107 2.47 0.69 -13.11
N GLY A 108 1.17 0.83 -12.83
CA GLY A 108 0.23 -0.29 -12.74
C GLY A 108 -0.35 -0.71 -14.08
N ALA A 109 -0.17 0.08 -15.14
CA ALA A 109 -0.66 -0.23 -16.47
C ALA A 109 0.18 -1.36 -17.10
N ARG A 110 -0.48 -2.16 -17.94
CA ARG A 110 0.20 -3.10 -18.83
C ARG A 110 0.74 -2.31 -20.01
N ASP A 111 2.00 -1.91 -19.98
CA ASP A 111 2.70 -1.64 -21.23
C ASP A 111 3.05 -3.00 -21.84
N SER A 112 2.09 -3.55 -22.59
CA SER A 112 2.36 -4.61 -23.55
C SER A 112 3.31 -4.04 -24.60
N SER A 113 4.60 -4.36 -24.52
CA SER A 113 5.45 -4.45 -25.70
C SER A 113 5.50 -5.90 -26.16
#